data_AF-A0A6G1C5F7-F1
#
_entry.id   AF-A0A6G1C5F7-F1
#
_cell.length_a   1.000
_cell.length_b   1.000
_cell.length_c   1.000
_cell.angle_alpha   90.00
_cell.angle_beta   90.00
_cell.angle_gamma   90.00
#
_symmetry.space_group_name_H-M   'P 1'
#
loop_
_entity.id
_entity.type
_entity.pdbx_description
1 polymer ?
#
loop_
_entity_poly.entity_id
_entity_poly.type
_entity_poly.pdbx_seq_one_letter_code
_entity_poly.pdbx_strand_id
1 'polypeptide(L)'
;MEIVLSIMKNEGYDEIVPDPESAEIIFINTCAIRDNAEQKVWQRLNYFWFLKRQWKANVAAGRSRSLRPPKIAVLGCMAERLKEKILDSDKMVDVVCGPDAYRDLPRLLQEVDYGQKGINTLLSLEETMREKTHAHRNYVDDVPDDVKQRRLAELINTFRETTAKIYDSQVGTVQVVLVEGPNKRAPETEMIGKTDRGHRVSFVSVPVPHTFKGDEVRKPVVGDFIEVKITKSSTASLFGDVISRTSLSRFYKNHSSEAHAVAA
;
A
#
# COMPACT_ATOMS: atom_id res chain seq x y z
N MET A 1 -15.01 9.14 -12.15
CA MET A 1 -14.87 7.76 -11.63
C MET A 1 -15.02 6.70 -12.72
N GLU A 2 -15.37 7.06 -13.96
CA GLU A 2 -15.66 6.09 -15.04
C GLU A 2 -14.52 5.11 -15.35
N ILE A 3 -13.26 5.56 -15.25
CA ILE A 3 -12.09 4.70 -15.49
C ILE A 3 -12.00 3.61 -14.41
N VAL A 4 -12.11 3.99 -13.14
CA VAL A 4 -12.09 3.03 -12.01
C VAL A 4 -13.23 2.03 -12.16
N LEU A 5 -14.44 2.49 -12.47
CA LEU A 5 -15.58 1.62 -12.71
C LEU A 5 -15.33 0.64 -13.87
N SER A 6 -14.72 1.11 -14.96
CA SER A 6 -14.40 0.24 -16.10
C SER A 6 -13.39 -0.86 -15.73
N ILE A 7 -12.39 -0.53 -14.92
CA ILE A 7 -11.40 -1.52 -14.43
C ILE A 7 -12.09 -2.54 -13.51
N MET A 8 -12.94 -2.07 -12.60
CA MET A 8 -13.63 -2.94 -11.64
C MET A 8 -14.64 -3.88 -12.30
N LYS A 9 -15.30 -3.45 -13.39
CA LYS A 9 -16.15 -4.34 -14.20
C LYS A 9 -15.37 -5.53 -14.77
N ASN A 10 -14.15 -5.30 -15.25
CA ASN A 10 -13.30 -6.38 -15.75
C ASN A 10 -12.90 -7.39 -14.64
N GLU A 11 -12.99 -6.98 -13.37
CA GLU A 11 -12.73 -7.80 -12.18
C GLU A 11 -14.01 -8.39 -11.56
N GLY A 12 -15.16 -8.30 -12.25
CA GLY A 12 -16.44 -8.87 -11.81
C GLY A 12 -17.27 -7.99 -10.86
N TYR A 13 -16.92 -6.70 -10.72
CA TYR A 13 -17.75 -5.72 -10.00
C TYR A 13 -18.63 -4.95 -10.99
N ASP A 14 -19.74 -5.58 -11.41
CA ASP A 14 -20.57 -5.08 -12.50
C ASP A 14 -21.63 -4.05 -12.10
N GLU A 15 -22.01 -4.03 -10.83
CA GLU A 15 -23.12 -3.23 -10.31
C GLU A 15 -22.66 -2.07 -9.44
N ILE A 16 -23.32 -0.91 -9.62
CA ILE A 16 -23.19 0.24 -8.73
C ILE A 16 -24.41 0.26 -7.83
N VAL A 17 -24.20 0.09 -6.53
CA VAL A 17 -25.27 0.16 -5.53
C VAL A 17 -25.45 1.59 -5.01
N PRO A 18 -26.69 2.07 -4.83
CA PRO A 18 -26.96 3.40 -4.28
C PRO A 18 -26.76 3.46 -2.76
N ASP A 19 -26.97 2.33 -2.08
CA ASP A 19 -26.75 2.20 -0.64
C ASP A 19 -25.33 1.69 -0.36
N PRO A 20 -24.56 2.37 0.51
CA PRO A 20 -23.20 1.93 0.86
C PRO A 20 -23.20 0.67 1.73
N GLU A 21 -24.34 0.30 2.32
CA GLU A 21 -24.46 -0.88 3.18
C GLU A 21 -24.39 -2.19 2.40
N SER A 22 -24.93 -2.24 1.18
CA SER A 22 -24.83 -3.41 0.30
C SER A 22 -23.61 -3.40 -0.61
N ALA A 23 -22.72 -2.42 -0.48
CA ALA A 23 -21.52 -2.33 -1.29
C ALA A 23 -20.49 -3.40 -0.89
N GLU A 24 -19.86 -4.03 -1.89
CA GLU A 24 -18.70 -4.90 -1.69
C GLU A 24 -17.41 -4.09 -1.55
N ILE A 25 -17.34 -2.95 -2.27
CA ILE A 25 -16.23 -2.00 -2.23
C ILE A 25 -16.78 -0.58 -2.23
N ILE A 26 -16.20 0.28 -1.39
CA ILE A 26 -16.50 1.70 -1.33
C ILE A 26 -15.25 2.48 -1.74
N PHE A 27 -15.33 3.19 -2.88
CA PHE A 27 -14.27 4.08 -3.35
C PHE A 27 -14.50 5.53 -2.91
N ILE A 28 -13.51 6.10 -2.24
CA ILE A 28 -13.47 7.52 -1.89
C ILE A 28 -12.42 8.19 -2.75
N ASN A 29 -12.86 8.90 -3.79
CA ASN A 29 -11.98 9.74 -4.59
C ASN A 29 -11.73 11.07 -3.88
N THR A 30 -10.46 11.38 -3.67
CA THR A 30 -10.00 12.53 -2.89
C THR A 30 -9.12 13.45 -3.72
N CYS A 31 -9.14 14.74 -3.42
CA CYS A 31 -8.35 15.75 -4.12
C CYS A 31 -7.71 16.69 -3.09
N ALA A 32 -6.42 17.03 -3.24
CA ALA A 32 -5.65 17.78 -2.25
C ALA A 32 -5.76 19.31 -2.35
N ILE A 33 -6.54 19.82 -3.30
CA ILE A 33 -6.48 21.23 -3.73
C ILE A 33 -7.39 22.16 -2.89
N ARG A 34 -8.39 21.63 -2.18
CA ARG A 34 -9.42 22.45 -1.51
C ARG A 34 -9.25 22.46 0.01
N ASP A 35 -9.48 23.63 0.60
CA ASP A 35 -9.60 23.78 2.06
C ASP A 35 -10.74 22.91 2.61
N ASN A 36 -10.59 22.40 3.84
CA ASN A 36 -11.52 21.49 4.52
C ASN A 36 -11.83 20.16 3.79
N ALA A 37 -11.22 19.88 2.63
CA ALA A 37 -11.42 18.61 1.94
C ALA A 37 -10.92 17.42 2.78
N GLU A 38 -9.84 17.61 3.53
CA GLU A 38 -9.28 16.58 4.41
C GLU A 38 -10.26 16.20 5.53
N GLN A 39 -10.83 17.18 6.22
CA GLN A 39 -11.83 16.94 7.27
C GLN A 39 -13.05 16.18 6.73
N LYS A 40 -13.54 16.53 5.54
CA LYS A 40 -14.66 15.82 4.89
C LYS A 40 -14.32 14.38 4.55
N VAL A 41 -13.09 14.11 4.11
CA VAL A 41 -12.61 12.75 3.86
C VAL A 41 -12.58 11.95 5.16
N TRP A 42 -12.04 12.51 6.24
CA TRP A 42 -12.03 11.86 7.55
C TRP A 42 -13.43 11.56 8.09
N GLN A 43 -14.38 12.50 7.96
CA GLN A 43 -15.77 12.27 8.36
C GLN A 43 -16.41 11.12 7.57
N ARG A 44 -16.18 11.06 6.25
CA ARG A 44 -16.66 9.95 5.40
C ARG A 44 -16.01 8.63 5.77
N LEU A 45 -14.70 8.62 6.01
CA LEU A 45 -13.99 7.43 6.47
C LEU A 45 -14.55 6.91 7.78
N ASN A 46 -14.83 7.79 8.74
CA ASN A 46 -15.43 7.41 10.00
C ASN A 46 -16.82 6.78 9.80
N TYR A 47 -17.66 7.39 8.97
CA TYR A 47 -18.97 6.84 8.61
C TYR A 47 -18.87 5.43 8.02
N PHE A 48 -18.01 5.21 7.01
CA PHE A 48 -17.87 3.90 6.38
C PHE A 48 -17.21 2.87 7.29
N TRP A 49 -16.30 3.28 8.16
CA TRP A 49 -15.68 2.40 9.15
C TRP A 49 -16.72 1.87 10.14
N PHE A 50 -17.62 2.72 10.65
CA PHE A 50 -18.72 2.28 11.50
C PHE A 50 -19.66 1.31 10.76
N LEU A 51 -20.02 1.64 9.52
CA LEU A 51 -20.84 0.78 8.66
C LEU A 51 -20.20 -0.61 8.47
N LYS A 52 -18.90 -0.66 8.18
CA LYS A 52 -18.14 -1.91 8.04
C LYS A 52 -18.16 -2.74 9.33
N ARG A 53 -18.00 -2.10 10.49
CA ARG A 53 -18.06 -2.79 11.81
C ARG A 53 -19.45 -3.32 12.13
N GLN A 54 -20.51 -2.64 11.68
CA GLN A 54 -21.90 -3.06 11.88
C GLN A 54 -22.43 -4.02 10.81
N TRP A 55 -21.61 -4.39 9.82
CA TRP A 55 -22.00 -5.21 8.67
C TRP A 55 -22.85 -6.44 9.06
N LYS A 56 -22.42 -7.24 10.04
CA LYS A 56 -23.18 -8.44 10.49
C LYS A 56 -24.59 -8.09 10.97
N ALA A 57 -24.74 -6.99 11.71
CA ALA A 57 -26.03 -6.53 12.20
C ALA A 57 -26.90 -5.99 11.05
N ASN A 58 -26.29 -5.28 10.08
CA ASN A 58 -27.00 -4.76 8.92
C ASN A 58 -27.50 -5.89 8.00
N VAL A 59 -26.71 -6.95 7.83
CA VAL A 59 -27.15 -8.17 7.12
C VAL A 59 -28.28 -8.86 7.87
N ALA A 60 -28.14 -9.07 9.18
CA ALA A 60 -29.18 -9.69 10.01
C ALA A 60 -30.50 -8.91 10.02
N ALA A 61 -30.43 -7.58 9.93
CA ALA A 61 -31.58 -6.69 9.84
C ALA A 61 -32.12 -6.52 8.40
N GLY A 62 -31.56 -7.21 7.40
CA GLY A 62 -31.97 -7.13 5.99
C GLY A 62 -31.63 -5.81 5.28
N ARG A 63 -30.78 -4.97 5.89
CA ARG A 63 -30.37 -3.66 5.33
C ARG A 63 -29.18 -3.76 4.38
N SER A 64 -28.33 -4.78 4.56
CA SER A 64 -27.21 -5.07 3.68
C SER A 64 -27.41 -6.39 2.94
N ARG A 65 -27.17 -6.37 1.63
CA ARG A 65 -27.15 -7.57 0.77
C ARG A 65 -25.73 -8.03 0.42
N SER A 66 -24.72 -7.34 0.97
CA SER A 66 -23.31 -7.67 0.72
C SER A 66 -22.94 -9.02 1.34
N LEU A 67 -22.11 -9.79 0.64
CA LEU A 67 -21.65 -11.12 1.06
C LEU A 67 -20.56 -11.04 2.13
N ARG A 68 -19.89 -9.89 2.24
CA ARG A 68 -18.75 -9.65 3.14
C ARG A 68 -18.72 -8.17 3.55
N PRO A 69 -18.01 -7.82 4.64
CA PRO A 69 -17.88 -6.42 5.02
C PRO A 69 -17.20 -5.63 3.89
N PRO A 70 -17.70 -4.41 3.56
CA PRO A 70 -17.18 -3.62 2.46
C PRO A 70 -15.70 -3.32 2.63
N LYS A 71 -14.94 -3.44 1.54
CA LYS A 71 -13.58 -2.89 1.47
C LYS A 71 -13.65 -1.38 1.26
N ILE A 72 -12.85 -0.62 2.00
CA ILE A 72 -12.78 0.84 1.91
C ILE A 72 -11.48 1.23 1.18
N ALA A 73 -11.62 1.89 0.04
CA ALA A 73 -10.51 2.30 -0.81
C ALA A 73 -10.46 3.83 -0.96
N VAL A 74 -9.34 4.45 -0.58
CA VAL A 74 -9.09 5.88 -0.74
C VAL A 74 -8.19 6.11 -1.94
N LEU A 75 -8.65 6.93 -2.89
CA LEU A 75 -8.00 7.18 -4.16
C LEU A 75 -7.60 8.66 -4.30
N GLY A 76 -6.55 8.93 -5.06
CA GLY A 76 -6.19 10.28 -5.51
C GLY A 76 -5.12 10.97 -4.66
N CYS A 77 -4.87 12.26 -4.91
CA CYS A 77 -3.71 12.97 -4.36
C CYS A 77 -3.69 13.03 -2.82
N MET A 78 -4.84 13.05 -2.14
CA MET A 78 -4.83 13.00 -0.67
C MET A 78 -4.48 11.61 -0.15
N ALA A 79 -4.77 10.54 -0.90
CA ALA A 79 -4.37 9.19 -0.53
C ALA A 79 -2.83 9.09 -0.44
N GLU A 80 -2.13 9.74 -1.37
CA GLU A 80 -0.68 9.85 -1.37
C GLU A 80 -0.17 10.75 -0.23
N ARG A 81 -0.71 11.96 -0.10
CA ARG A 81 -0.26 12.93 0.92
C ARG A 81 -0.52 12.45 2.35
N LEU A 82 -1.67 11.84 2.60
CA LEU A 82 -2.13 11.43 3.93
C LEU A 82 -1.84 9.96 4.21
N LYS A 83 -1.01 9.30 3.40
CA LYS A 83 -0.75 7.86 3.50
C LYS A 83 -0.42 7.44 4.94
N GLU A 84 0.49 8.15 5.61
CA GLU A 84 0.96 7.77 6.95
C GLU A 84 -0.17 7.85 7.97
N LYS A 85 -0.88 8.99 8.01
CA LYS A 85 -2.07 9.16 8.87
C LYS A 85 -3.14 8.10 8.61
N ILE A 86 -3.41 7.79 7.35
CA ILE A 86 -4.40 6.77 6.95
C ILE A 86 -3.94 5.37 7.39
N LEU A 87 -2.65 5.08 7.29
CA LEU A 87 -2.09 3.80 7.69
C LEU A 87 -2.12 3.60 9.21
N ASP A 88 -1.89 4.67 9.97
CA ASP A 88 -1.93 4.67 11.43
C ASP A 88 -3.37 4.63 11.98
N SER A 89 -4.35 5.14 11.23
CA SER A 89 -5.76 5.18 11.65
C SER A 89 -6.46 3.81 11.55
N ASP A 90 -6.36 3.02 12.63
CA ASP A 90 -7.30 1.99 13.13
C ASP A 90 -8.00 1.09 12.08
N LYS A 91 -7.25 0.71 11.03
CA LYS A 91 -7.74 -0.08 9.88
C LYS A 91 -9.00 0.50 9.23
N MET A 92 -9.15 1.82 9.25
CA MET A 92 -10.28 2.52 8.60
C MET A 92 -10.29 2.35 7.08
N VAL A 93 -9.11 2.08 6.50
CA VAL A 93 -8.90 1.97 5.06
C VAL A 93 -8.19 0.65 4.76
N ASP A 94 -8.71 -0.07 3.76
CA ASP A 94 -8.13 -1.31 3.25
C ASP A 94 -7.19 -1.04 2.07
N VAL A 95 -7.53 -0.07 1.21
CA VAL A 95 -6.74 0.30 0.04
C VAL A 95 -6.41 1.79 0.01
N VAL A 96 -5.13 2.12 -0.17
CA VAL A 96 -4.64 3.48 -0.41
C VAL A 96 -3.99 3.51 -1.79
N CYS A 97 -4.59 4.27 -2.70
CA CYS A 97 -4.19 4.32 -4.09
C CYS A 97 -3.92 5.75 -4.53
N GLY A 98 -2.69 6.05 -4.92
CA GLY A 98 -2.28 7.33 -5.46
C GLY A 98 -2.97 7.68 -6.78
N PRO A 99 -2.85 8.92 -7.25
CA PRO A 99 -3.52 9.40 -8.46
C PRO A 99 -3.13 8.63 -9.72
N ASP A 100 -1.93 8.06 -9.78
CA ASP A 100 -1.42 7.32 -10.94
C ASP A 100 -1.49 5.78 -10.79
N ALA A 101 -1.93 5.30 -9.63
CA ALA A 101 -1.92 3.88 -9.29
C ALA A 101 -3.28 3.18 -9.48
N TYR A 102 -4.31 3.87 -9.97
CA TYR A 102 -5.68 3.31 -10.05
C TYR A 102 -5.79 2.05 -10.92
N ARG A 103 -4.89 1.85 -11.89
CA ARG A 103 -4.84 0.63 -12.72
C ARG A 103 -4.42 -0.61 -11.93
N ASP A 104 -3.74 -0.40 -10.81
CA ASP A 104 -3.26 -1.44 -9.91
C ASP A 104 -4.31 -1.85 -8.86
N LEU A 105 -5.49 -1.20 -8.86
CA LEU A 105 -6.58 -1.51 -7.94
C LEU A 105 -6.95 -2.99 -7.87
N PRO A 106 -7.02 -3.76 -8.97
CA PRO A 106 -7.27 -5.20 -8.91
C PRO A 106 -6.28 -5.94 -8.01
N ARG A 107 -4.98 -5.69 -8.21
CA ARG A 107 -3.91 -6.29 -7.43
C ARG A 107 -3.97 -5.86 -5.96
N LEU A 108 -4.22 -4.57 -5.70
CA LEU A 108 -4.37 -4.05 -4.33
C LEU A 108 -5.56 -4.66 -3.59
N LEU A 109 -6.68 -4.88 -4.29
CA LEU A 109 -7.85 -5.53 -3.71
C LEU A 109 -7.62 -7.01 -3.41
N GLN A 110 -6.83 -7.70 -4.23
CA GLN A 110 -6.39 -9.07 -3.96
C GLN A 110 -5.48 -9.13 -2.72
N GLU A 111 -4.52 -8.19 -2.56
CA GLU A 111 -3.71 -8.10 -1.34
C GLU A 111 -4.59 -8.01 -0.08
N VAL A 112 -5.69 -7.25 -0.16
CA VAL A 112 -6.69 -7.16 0.92
C VAL A 112 -7.42 -8.48 1.17
N ASP A 113 -7.72 -9.26 0.14
CA ASP A 113 -8.33 -10.59 0.31
C ASP A 113 -7.40 -11.56 1.05
N TYR A 114 -6.07 -11.40 0.88
CA TYR A 114 -5.06 -12.14 1.64
C TYR A 114 -4.80 -11.56 3.05
N GLY A 115 -5.59 -10.57 3.49
CA GLY A 115 -5.51 -9.98 4.83
C GLY A 115 -4.46 -8.88 4.98
N GLN A 116 -3.88 -8.39 3.87
CA GLN A 116 -2.94 -7.26 3.88
C GLN A 116 -3.64 -5.93 3.61
N LYS A 117 -2.92 -4.80 3.75
CA LYS A 117 -3.39 -3.51 3.22
C LYS A 117 -2.88 -3.35 1.79
N GLY A 118 -3.77 -2.96 0.87
CA GLY A 118 -3.39 -2.65 -0.50
C GLY A 118 -2.88 -1.22 -0.62
N ILE A 119 -1.58 -1.01 -0.81
CA ILE A 119 -1.01 0.35 -0.90
C ILE A 119 -0.20 0.48 -2.17
N ASN A 120 -0.59 1.44 -3.02
CA ASN A 120 0.27 1.92 -4.10
C ASN A 120 0.08 3.42 -4.26
N THR A 121 1.11 4.18 -3.92
CA THR A 121 1.18 5.64 -4.11
C THR A 121 2.35 6.01 -5.00
N LEU A 122 2.90 5.04 -5.74
CA LEU A 122 4.06 5.22 -6.57
C LEU A 122 3.69 5.88 -7.89
N LEU A 123 4.60 6.72 -8.36
CA LEU A 123 4.53 7.32 -9.70
C LEU A 123 4.58 6.23 -10.77
N SER A 124 3.68 6.32 -11.74
CA SER A 124 3.77 5.48 -12.94
C SER A 124 4.96 5.91 -13.78
N LEU A 125 5.81 4.95 -14.16
CA LEU A 125 7.02 5.21 -14.95
C LEU A 125 6.74 5.20 -16.47
N GLU A 126 5.49 5.01 -16.87
CA GLU A 126 5.05 4.93 -18.26
C GLU A 126 4.01 6.01 -18.54
N GLU A 127 4.26 6.81 -19.57
CA GLU A 127 3.22 7.64 -20.15
C GLU A 127 2.23 6.74 -20.89
N THR A 128 0.97 6.77 -20.47
CA THR A 128 -0.11 6.00 -21.08
C THR A 128 -1.28 6.93 -21.35
N MET A 129 -1.70 7.01 -22.61
CA MET A 129 -2.92 7.71 -22.97
C MET A 129 -4.09 7.11 -22.23
N ARG A 130 -4.83 7.97 -21.52
CA ARG A 130 -5.98 7.57 -20.73
C ARG A 130 -7.20 7.57 -21.63
N GLU A 131 -7.44 6.43 -22.28
CA GLU A 131 -8.63 6.21 -23.07
C GLU A 131 -9.90 6.58 -22.29
N LYS A 132 -10.94 7.00 -23.03
CA LYS A 132 -12.27 7.36 -22.48
C LYS A 132 -12.29 8.61 -21.59
N THR A 133 -11.19 9.32 -21.37
CA THR A 133 -11.20 10.62 -20.68
C THR A 133 -11.74 11.74 -21.58
N HIS A 134 -12.20 12.84 -20.97
CA HIS A 134 -12.53 14.05 -21.73
C HIS A 134 -11.32 14.57 -22.53
N ALA A 135 -10.12 14.46 -21.96
CA ALA A 135 -8.87 14.80 -22.63
C ALA A 135 -8.71 14.02 -23.95
N HIS A 136 -8.79 12.69 -23.87
CA HIS A 136 -8.69 11.80 -25.02
C HIS A 136 -9.78 12.03 -26.09
N ARG A 137 -10.99 12.44 -25.70
CA ARG A 137 -12.10 12.63 -26.65
C ARG A 137 -12.05 13.98 -27.37
N ASN A 138 -11.57 15.03 -26.71
CA ASN A 138 -11.80 16.41 -27.14
C ASN A 138 -10.53 17.22 -27.42
N TYR A 139 -9.35 16.70 -27.10
CA TYR A 139 -8.08 17.40 -27.31
C TYR A 139 -7.16 16.61 -28.23
N VAL A 140 -6.48 17.32 -29.13
CA VAL A 140 -5.41 16.78 -29.97
C VAL A 140 -4.13 16.83 -29.17
N ASP A 141 -3.36 15.75 -29.21
CA ASP A 141 -2.05 15.68 -28.60
C ASP A 141 -1.02 16.34 -29.53
N ASP A 142 -0.56 17.52 -29.15
CA ASP A 142 0.36 18.36 -29.92
C ASP A 142 1.81 18.26 -29.45
N VAL A 143 2.10 17.37 -28.49
CA VAL A 143 3.45 17.18 -27.95
C VAL A 143 4.07 15.91 -28.53
N PRO A 144 5.23 16.01 -29.22
CA PRO A 144 5.97 14.85 -29.70
C PRO A 144 6.38 13.88 -28.58
N ASP A 145 6.43 12.59 -28.89
CA ASP A 145 6.71 11.53 -27.91
C ASP A 145 8.11 11.62 -27.30
N ASP A 146 9.11 12.12 -28.03
CA ASP A 146 10.46 12.34 -27.52
C ASP A 146 10.49 13.42 -26.42
N VAL A 147 9.68 14.48 -26.58
CA VAL A 147 9.55 15.55 -25.58
C VAL A 147 8.86 15.03 -24.33
N LYS A 148 7.82 14.22 -24.48
CA LYS A 148 7.12 13.55 -23.37
C LYS A 148 8.05 12.64 -22.59
N GLN A 149 8.75 11.74 -23.28
CA GLN A 149 9.67 10.79 -22.66
C GLN A 149 10.80 11.51 -21.92
N ARG A 150 11.37 12.57 -22.51
CA ARG A 150 12.40 13.38 -21.85
C ARG A 150 11.89 14.04 -20.57
N ARG A 151 10.72 14.69 -20.61
CA ARG A 151 10.12 15.35 -19.42
C ARG A 151 9.73 14.35 -18.34
N LEU A 152 9.16 13.21 -18.73
CA LEU A 152 8.85 12.13 -17.80
C LEU A 152 10.13 11.61 -17.13
N ALA A 153 11.22 11.43 -17.89
CA ALA A 153 12.50 11.01 -17.33
C ALA A 153 13.08 12.04 -16.34
N GLU A 154 13.00 13.34 -16.66
CA GLU A 154 13.41 14.42 -15.75
C GLU A 154 12.61 14.38 -14.43
N LEU A 155 11.29 14.20 -14.50
CA LEU A 155 10.42 14.07 -13.32
C LEU A 155 10.76 12.82 -12.49
N ILE A 156 10.90 11.67 -13.14
CA ILE A 156 11.25 10.40 -12.50
C ILE A 156 12.59 10.51 -11.79
N ASN A 157 13.59 11.13 -12.41
CA ASN A 157 14.92 11.31 -11.82
C ASN A 157 14.84 12.18 -10.57
N THR A 158 14.11 13.30 -10.63
CA THR A 158 13.88 14.18 -9.47
C THR A 158 13.20 13.44 -8.31
N PHE A 159 12.18 12.62 -8.61
CA PHE A 159 11.51 11.80 -7.60
C PHE A 159 12.44 10.75 -6.99
N ARG A 160 13.24 10.08 -7.83
CA ARG A 160 14.20 9.06 -7.41
C ARG A 160 15.29 9.64 -6.53
N GLU A 161 15.76 10.86 -6.77
CA GLU A 161 16.74 11.53 -5.90
C GLU A 161 16.21 11.75 -4.49
N THR A 162 14.94 12.16 -4.36
CA THR A 162 14.32 12.35 -3.04
C THR A 162 14.08 11.03 -2.34
N THR A 163 13.57 10.04 -3.09
CA THR A 163 13.27 8.70 -2.55
C THR A 163 14.55 7.97 -2.15
N ALA A 164 15.62 8.07 -2.94
CA ALA A 164 16.92 7.49 -2.62
C ALA A 164 17.40 7.95 -1.24
N LYS A 165 17.30 9.25 -0.91
CA LYS A 165 17.67 9.77 0.42
C LYS A 165 16.93 9.08 1.57
N ILE A 166 15.64 8.76 1.40
CA ILE A 166 14.81 8.09 2.41
C ILE A 166 15.19 6.61 2.57
N TYR A 167 15.54 5.93 1.47
CA TYR A 167 16.01 4.55 1.53
C TYR A 167 17.43 4.47 2.08
N ASP A 168 18.30 5.41 1.69
CA ASP A 168 19.67 5.52 2.19
C ASP A 168 19.71 5.81 3.69
N SER A 169 18.78 6.62 4.21
CA SER A 169 18.69 6.85 5.66
C SER A 169 18.29 5.60 6.47
N GLN A 170 17.78 4.55 5.81
CA GLN A 170 17.46 3.26 6.46
C GLN A 170 18.64 2.29 6.45
N VAL A 171 19.70 2.55 5.69
CA VAL A 171 20.90 1.70 5.67
C VAL A 171 21.57 1.73 7.05
N GLY A 172 21.94 0.54 7.54
CA GLY A 172 22.52 0.35 8.86
C GLY A 172 21.49 0.11 9.97
N THR A 173 20.22 0.43 9.74
CA THR A 173 19.14 0.20 10.72
C THR A 173 18.66 -1.26 10.69
N VAL A 174 18.07 -1.71 11.79
CA VAL A 174 17.35 -2.98 11.85
C VAL A 174 15.86 -2.70 11.65
N GLN A 175 15.25 -3.39 10.69
CA GLN A 175 13.84 -3.25 10.35
C GLN A 175 13.13 -4.59 10.56
N VAL A 176 11.87 -4.52 11.01
CA VAL A 176 10.98 -5.68 11.01
C VAL A 176 10.40 -5.85 9.61
N VAL A 177 10.45 -7.07 9.08
CA VAL A 177 10.00 -7.41 7.73
C VAL A 177 9.04 -8.59 7.79
N LEU A 178 7.87 -8.46 7.16
CA LEU A 178 6.94 -9.56 6.90
C LEU A 178 7.35 -10.26 5.61
N VAL A 179 7.60 -11.56 5.67
CA VAL A 179 7.98 -12.37 4.51
C VAL A 179 6.76 -12.62 3.61
N GLU A 180 6.82 -12.19 2.35
CA GLU A 180 5.71 -12.30 1.39
C GLU A 180 5.91 -13.42 0.36
N GLY A 181 7.14 -13.71 -0.06
CA GLY A 181 7.39 -14.72 -1.08
C GLY A 181 8.83 -14.79 -1.59
N PRO A 182 9.12 -15.66 -2.57
CA PRO A 182 10.43 -15.74 -3.20
C PRO A 182 10.72 -14.53 -4.10
N ASN A 183 11.98 -14.14 -4.22
CA ASN A 183 12.39 -13.10 -5.16
C ASN A 183 12.30 -13.62 -6.60
N LYS A 184 11.54 -12.95 -7.47
CA LYS A 184 11.39 -13.34 -8.89
C LYS A 184 12.72 -13.51 -9.64
N ARG A 185 13.77 -12.76 -9.26
CA ARG A 185 15.09 -12.83 -9.91
C ARG A 185 15.98 -13.94 -9.38
N ALA A 186 15.76 -14.38 -8.14
CA ALA A 186 16.57 -15.38 -7.47
C ALA A 186 15.67 -16.23 -6.54
N PRO A 187 14.71 -16.99 -7.10
CA PRO A 187 13.62 -17.58 -6.34
C PRO A 187 14.06 -18.68 -5.37
N GLU A 188 15.21 -19.30 -5.61
CA GLU A 188 15.74 -20.38 -4.76
C GLU A 188 16.58 -19.87 -3.59
N THR A 189 17.18 -18.68 -3.71
CA THR A 189 18.17 -18.17 -2.75
C THR A 189 17.69 -16.96 -1.97
N GLU A 190 16.80 -16.16 -2.56
CA GLU A 190 16.34 -14.90 -1.97
C GLU A 190 14.83 -14.89 -1.78
N MET A 191 14.43 -14.23 -0.69
CA MET A 191 13.04 -13.95 -0.36
C MET A 191 12.81 -12.44 -0.39
N ILE A 192 11.55 -12.08 -0.53
CA ILE A 192 11.07 -10.70 -0.46
C ILE A 192 10.05 -10.56 0.66
N GLY A 193 10.03 -9.37 1.24
CA GLY A 193 9.06 -8.99 2.23
C GLY A 193 8.85 -7.48 2.25
N LYS A 194 7.96 -7.03 3.14
CA LYS A 194 7.69 -5.61 3.38
C LYS A 194 7.97 -5.24 4.83
N THR A 195 8.53 -4.05 5.04
CA THR A 195 8.60 -3.48 6.38
C THR A 195 7.22 -3.12 6.92
N ASP A 196 7.14 -2.82 8.21
CA ASP A 196 5.98 -2.18 8.86
C ASP A 196 5.50 -0.89 8.15
N ARG A 197 6.42 -0.17 7.50
CA ARG A 197 6.16 1.03 6.68
C ARG A 197 5.87 0.72 5.21
N GLY A 198 5.82 -0.55 4.83
CA GLY A 198 5.54 -1.00 3.46
C GLY A 198 6.74 -0.93 2.49
N HIS A 199 7.96 -0.65 2.97
CA HIS A 199 9.15 -0.68 2.11
C HIS A 199 9.48 -2.12 1.74
N ARG A 200 9.69 -2.38 0.44
CA ARG A 200 10.12 -3.70 -0.03
C ARG A 200 11.56 -3.99 0.39
N VAL A 201 11.78 -5.15 1.00
CA VAL A 201 13.09 -5.64 1.41
C VAL A 201 13.35 -6.98 0.74
N SER A 202 14.54 -7.14 0.16
CA SER A 202 15.04 -8.42 -0.35
C SER A 202 16.20 -8.92 0.52
N PHE A 203 16.19 -10.20 0.84
CA PHE A 203 17.15 -10.81 1.75
C PHE A 203 17.41 -12.27 1.38
N VAL A 204 18.58 -12.78 1.76
CA VAL A 204 18.97 -14.18 1.49
C VAL A 204 18.23 -15.11 2.46
N SER A 205 17.70 -16.22 1.94
CA SER A 205 16.98 -17.22 2.73
C SER A 205 17.93 -18.19 3.41
N VAL A 206 18.43 -17.78 4.58
CA VAL A 206 19.31 -18.59 5.44
C VAL A 206 18.59 -19.03 6.71
N PRO A 207 18.94 -20.19 7.30
CA PRO A 207 18.41 -20.59 8.60
C PRO A 207 18.80 -19.59 9.69
N VAL A 208 17.81 -19.11 10.43
CA VAL A 208 18.01 -18.12 11.51
C VAL A 208 17.29 -18.56 12.78
N PRO A 209 17.81 -18.19 13.96
CA PRO A 209 17.12 -18.45 15.23
C PRO A 209 15.85 -17.61 15.32
N HIS A 210 14.92 -18.02 16.17
CA HIS A 210 13.85 -17.14 16.63
C HIS A 210 14.31 -16.37 17.88
N THR A 211 13.80 -15.16 18.05
CA THR A 211 13.92 -14.42 19.30
C THR A 211 13.30 -15.14 20.51
N PHE A 212 12.38 -16.11 20.31
CA PHE A 212 11.91 -16.99 21.40
C PHE A 212 12.95 -18.06 21.73
N LYS A 213 13.33 -18.15 23.01
CA LYS A 213 14.23 -19.21 23.48
C LYS A 213 13.53 -20.55 23.33
N GLY A 214 14.16 -21.48 22.62
CA GLY A 214 13.67 -22.85 22.41
C GLY A 214 12.96 -23.11 21.09
N ASP A 215 12.80 -22.11 20.22
CA ASP A 215 12.33 -22.35 18.84
C ASP A 215 13.48 -22.83 17.95
N GLU A 216 13.15 -23.64 16.95
CA GLU A 216 14.12 -24.24 16.05
C GLU A 216 14.72 -23.21 15.08
N VAL A 217 16.01 -23.38 14.80
CA VAL A 217 16.70 -22.62 13.75
C VAL A 217 16.20 -23.13 12.40
N ARG A 218 15.43 -22.30 11.69
CA ARG A 218 14.91 -22.63 10.36
C ARG A 218 14.93 -21.44 9.43
N LYS A 219 14.81 -21.72 8.12
CA LYS A 219 14.66 -20.67 7.11
C LYS A 219 13.33 -19.93 7.31
N PRO A 220 13.27 -18.61 7.09
CA PRO A 220 12.02 -17.86 7.07
C PRO A 220 11.09 -18.38 5.98
N VAL A 221 9.79 -18.49 6.31
CA VAL A 221 8.73 -18.85 5.35
C VAL A 221 7.71 -17.72 5.25
N VAL A 222 6.88 -17.75 4.21
CA VAL A 222 5.83 -16.74 3.99
C VAL A 222 4.95 -16.63 5.24
N GLY A 223 4.71 -15.40 5.69
CA GLY A 223 3.97 -15.10 6.92
C GLY A 223 4.81 -14.95 8.19
N ASP A 224 6.09 -15.34 8.18
CA ASP A 224 6.99 -15.04 9.30
C ASP A 224 7.30 -13.53 9.37
N PHE A 225 7.46 -13.01 10.58
CA PHE A 225 8.13 -11.72 10.81
C PHE A 225 9.60 -11.97 11.12
N ILE A 226 10.48 -11.19 10.51
CA ILE A 226 11.93 -11.30 10.68
C ILE A 226 12.56 -9.93 10.96
N GLU A 227 13.68 -9.95 11.67
CA GLU A 227 14.55 -8.79 11.87
C GLU A 227 15.62 -8.80 10.79
N VAL A 228 15.67 -7.74 9.99
CA VAL A 228 16.61 -7.61 8.88
C VAL A 228 17.48 -6.38 9.12
N LYS A 229 18.80 -6.56 9.12
CA LYS A 229 19.74 -5.44 9.11
C LYS A 229 19.90 -4.96 7.69
N ILE A 230 19.51 -3.72 7.43
CA ILE A 230 19.61 -3.14 6.09
C ILE A 230 21.07 -2.86 5.77
N THR A 231 21.60 -3.49 4.72
CA THR A 231 23.01 -3.35 4.30
C THR A 231 23.17 -2.47 3.09
N LYS A 232 22.17 -2.44 2.20
CA LYS A 232 22.17 -1.59 1.02
C LYS A 232 20.76 -1.15 0.65
N SER A 233 20.71 -0.06 -0.07
CA SER A 233 19.49 0.59 -0.54
C SER A 233 19.52 0.71 -2.07
N SER A 234 18.36 0.90 -2.66
CA SER A 234 18.17 1.33 -4.05
C SER A 234 17.04 2.35 -4.08
N THR A 235 16.75 2.94 -5.25
CA THR A 235 15.71 3.97 -5.38
C THR A 235 14.29 3.50 -5.04
N ALA A 236 14.04 2.20 -4.85
CA ALA A 236 12.71 1.66 -4.59
C ALA A 236 12.70 0.38 -3.72
N SER A 237 13.83 -0.07 -3.20
CA SER A 237 13.93 -1.32 -2.44
C SER A 237 15.14 -1.31 -1.51
N LEU A 238 14.97 -1.92 -0.35
CA LEU A 238 16.04 -2.18 0.60
C LEU A 238 16.54 -3.60 0.43
N PHE A 239 17.77 -3.83 0.86
CA PHE A 239 18.34 -5.16 0.95
C PHE A 239 19.08 -5.30 2.27
N GLY A 240 19.08 -6.51 2.81
CA GLY A 240 19.69 -6.74 4.10
C GLY A 240 19.87 -8.20 4.45
N ASP A 241 20.56 -8.40 5.55
CA ASP A 241 20.84 -9.71 6.11
C ASP A 241 19.85 -10.01 7.24
N VAL A 242 19.29 -11.22 7.20
CA VAL A 242 18.35 -11.67 8.23
C VAL A 242 19.11 -11.99 9.50
N ILE A 243 18.67 -11.42 10.62
CA ILE A 243 19.25 -11.67 11.95
C ILE A 243 18.48 -12.79 12.65
N SER A 244 17.16 -12.65 12.74
CA SER A 244 16.33 -13.58 13.50
C SER A 244 14.85 -13.54 13.05
N ARG A 245 14.12 -14.63 13.32
CA ARG A 245 12.65 -14.63 13.29
C ARG A 245 12.13 -13.97 14.57
N THR A 246 11.06 -13.18 14.46
CA THR A 246 10.52 -12.38 15.57
C THR A 246 9.00 -12.25 15.49
N SER A 247 8.41 -11.44 16.37
CA SER A 247 7.03 -10.96 16.23
C SER A 247 7.01 -9.43 16.28
N LEU A 248 6.01 -8.80 15.65
CA LEU A 248 5.82 -7.34 15.70
C LEU A 248 5.90 -6.79 17.13
N SER A 249 5.16 -7.40 18.06
CA SER A 249 5.12 -6.98 19.45
C SER A 249 6.47 -7.09 20.15
N ARG A 250 7.28 -8.08 19.80
CA ARG A 250 8.59 -8.30 20.41
C ARG A 250 9.66 -7.39 19.82
N PHE A 251 9.65 -7.21 18.51
CA PHE A 251 10.55 -6.28 17.83
C PHE A 251 10.48 -4.89 18.45
N TYR A 252 9.26 -4.33 18.57
CA TYR A 252 9.12 -3.01 19.19
C TYR A 252 9.48 -3.05 20.67
N LYS A 253 9.10 -4.06 21.45
CA LYS A 253 9.53 -4.14 22.87
C LYS A 253 11.05 -4.10 23.03
N ASN A 254 11.78 -4.78 22.16
CA ASN A 254 13.25 -4.83 22.20
C ASN A 254 13.91 -3.53 21.73
N HIS A 255 13.26 -2.78 20.84
CA HIS A 255 13.79 -1.53 20.24
C HIS A 255 13.09 -0.26 20.79
N SER A 256 12.18 -0.39 21.75
CA SER A 256 11.48 0.72 22.42
C SER A 256 12.40 1.57 23.30
N SER A 257 13.61 1.10 23.62
CA SER A 257 14.60 1.87 24.38
C SER A 257 15.36 2.90 23.55
N GLU A 258 15.22 2.91 22.22
CA GLU A 258 15.91 3.86 21.32
C GLU A 258 14.96 4.89 20.66
N ALA A 259 13.64 4.74 20.82
CA ALA A 259 12.69 5.76 20.40
C ALA A 259 12.75 6.94 21.39
N HIS A 260 13.49 7.97 20.99
CA HIS A 260 13.55 9.24 21.69
C HIS A 260 12.14 9.71 22.04
N ALA A 261 11.90 9.91 23.34
CA ALA A 261 10.80 10.71 23.80
C ALA A 261 10.91 12.09 23.14
N VAL A 262 9.96 12.41 22.27
CA VAL A 262 9.65 13.80 21.95
C VAL A 262 8.21 14.00 22.36
N ALA A 263 8.06 14.56 23.56
CA ALA A 263 6.84 15.14 24.05
C ALA A 263 6.93 16.66 23.89
N ALA A 264 6.03 17.23 23.10
CA ALA A 264 5.34 18.51 23.26
C ALA A 264 4.50 18.77 21.99
#